data_AF-A0A0N7MA21-F1
#
_entry.id   AF-A0A0N7MA21-F1
#
_cell.length_a   1.000
_cell.length_b   1.000
_cell.length_c   1.000
_cell.angle_alpha   90.00
_cell.angle_beta   90.00
_cell.angle_gamma   90.00
#
_symmetry.space_group_name_H-M   'P 1'
#
loop_
_entity.id
_entity.type
_entity.pdbx_description
1 polymer ?
#
loop_
_entity_poly.entity_id
_entity_poly.type
_entity_poly.pdbx_seq_one_letter_code
_entity_poly.pdbx_strand_id
1 'polypeptide(L)'
;MARSLALFAIGLVFGGGAGFVLAAANGVTFDGHDHGDPSHHGGTHAEAMAHDHSTTVNLPAGADAPSVAIALTQDPMAGWNLHVMPQNFRFAPENASTADVEGEGHAHVYINGEKLARLYGNWIHIPDLPKGEVEVSVSLNANSHSALTVNNVPVSAAVTVQVD
;
A
#
# COMPACT_ATOMS: atom_id res chain seq x y z
N MET A 1 39.83 26.58 27.03
CA MET A 1 39.84 25.10 27.11
C MET A 1 39.15 24.59 28.37
N ALA A 2 39.71 24.76 29.58
CA ALA A 2 39.13 24.19 30.81
C ALA A 2 37.71 24.69 31.19
N ARG A 3 37.40 25.98 30.94
CA ARG A 3 36.08 26.56 31.23
C ARG A 3 34.97 26.07 30.31
N SER A 4 35.31 25.83 29.04
CA SER A 4 34.39 25.32 28.01
C SER A 4 33.98 23.87 28.31
N LEU A 5 34.93 23.06 28.79
CA LEU A 5 34.68 21.68 29.19
C LEU A 5 33.82 21.59 30.46
N ALA A 6 34.03 22.49 31.42
CA ALA A 6 33.19 22.56 32.61
C ALA A 6 31.74 22.96 32.29
N LEU A 7 31.54 23.95 31.40
CA LEU A 7 30.19 24.33 30.96
C LEU A 7 29.50 23.23 30.14
N PHE A 8 30.26 22.48 29.34
CA PHE A 8 29.75 21.30 28.64
C PHE A 8 29.31 20.20 29.61
N ALA A 9 30.12 19.90 30.63
CA ALA A 9 29.77 18.92 31.65
C ALA A 9 28.52 19.33 32.44
N ILE A 10 28.40 20.61 32.79
CA ILE A 10 27.19 21.16 33.43
C ILE A 10 25.98 21.01 32.50
N GLY A 11 26.10 21.41 31.23
CA GLY A 11 25.03 21.27 30.25
C GLY A 11 24.59 19.81 30.02
N LEU A 12 25.53 18.87 30.06
CA LEU A 12 25.24 17.44 29.90
C LEU A 12 24.50 16.86 31.12
N VAL A 13 24.88 17.27 32.33
CA VAL A 13 24.21 16.84 33.57
C VAL A 13 22.81 17.43 33.67
N PHE A 14 22.64 18.74 33.45
CA PHE A 14 21.33 19.37 33.58
C PHE A 14 20.43 19.11 32.37
N GLY A 15 20.96 19.16 31.15
CA GLY A 15 20.18 18.90 29.93
C GLY A 15 19.83 17.43 29.75
N GLY A 16 20.82 16.53 29.90
CA GLY A 16 20.61 15.09 29.82
C GLY A 16 19.80 14.55 31.01
N GLY A 17 20.16 14.96 32.23
CA GLY A 17 19.50 14.50 33.45
C GLY A 17 18.06 14.99 33.58
N ALA A 18 17.80 16.30 33.36
CA ALA A 18 16.44 16.81 33.42
C ALA A 18 15.57 16.25 32.29
N GLY A 19 16.13 16.12 31.07
CA GLY A 19 15.42 15.49 29.95
C GLY A 19 15.04 14.04 30.25
N PHE A 20 15.95 13.26 30.85
CA PHE A 20 15.71 11.87 31.22
C PHE A 20 14.63 11.72 32.29
N VAL A 21 14.64 12.57 33.32
CA VAL A 21 13.62 12.57 34.37
C VAL A 21 12.25 12.98 33.80
N LEU A 22 12.20 13.98 32.92
CA LEU A 22 10.95 14.41 32.28
C LEU A 22 10.36 13.30 31.38
N ALA A 23 11.21 12.62 30.61
CA ALA A 23 10.81 11.51 29.75
C ALA A 23 10.22 10.35 30.58
N ALA A 24 10.91 9.95 31.66
CA ALA A 24 10.44 8.91 32.56
C ALA A 24 9.12 9.29 33.27
N ALA A 25 8.95 10.54 33.68
CA ALA A 25 7.71 11.03 34.29
C ALA A 25 6.50 11.00 33.33
N ASN A 26 6.75 11.06 32.02
CA ASN A 26 5.72 10.94 30.97
C ASN A 26 5.62 9.52 30.39
N GLY A 27 6.20 8.51 31.04
CA GLY A 27 6.10 7.12 30.63
C GLY A 27 6.93 6.75 29.39
N VAL A 28 7.87 7.60 28.97
CA VAL A 28 8.81 7.28 27.89
C VAL A 28 9.91 6.40 28.47
N THR A 29 9.84 5.09 28.20
CA THR A 29 10.82 4.08 28.62
C THR A 29 11.76 3.74 27.46
N PHE A 30 12.91 3.14 27.76
CA PHE A 30 13.79 2.52 26.75
C PHE A 30 13.34 1.11 26.38
N ASP A 31 12.05 0.80 26.55
CA ASP A 31 11.52 -0.47 26.10
C ASP A 31 11.49 -0.41 24.57
N GLY A 32 12.50 -1.01 23.96
CA GLY A 32 12.55 -1.17 22.52
C GLY A 32 11.32 -1.97 22.12
N HIS A 33 10.55 -1.49 21.14
CA HIS A 33 9.49 -2.30 20.58
C HIS A 33 10.14 -3.47 19.83
N ASP A 34 9.66 -4.68 20.08
CA ASP A 34 10.18 -5.89 19.44
C ASP A 34 9.86 -5.85 17.94
N HIS A 35 10.90 -5.73 17.11
CA HIS A 35 10.77 -5.81 15.65
C HIS A 35 10.71 -7.26 15.14
N GLY A 36 10.78 -8.25 16.04
CA GLY A 36 10.60 -9.67 15.75
C GLY A 36 9.15 -10.15 15.85
N ASP A 37 8.22 -9.31 16.32
CA ASP A 37 6.80 -9.61 16.28
C ASP A 37 6.19 -9.10 14.95
N PRO A 38 5.76 -10.00 14.04
CA PRO A 38 5.13 -9.60 12.79
C PRO A 38 3.83 -8.81 12.99
N SER A 39 3.27 -8.76 14.21
CA SER A 39 2.14 -7.90 14.56
C SER A 39 2.49 -6.39 14.57
N HIS A 40 3.79 -6.05 14.56
CA HIS A 40 4.30 -4.68 14.55
C HIS A 40 4.83 -4.21 13.19
N HIS A 41 4.67 -4.99 12.12
CA HIS A 41 4.69 -4.43 10.76
C HIS A 41 3.49 -3.49 10.62
N GLY A 42 3.75 -2.19 10.82
CA GLY A 42 2.83 -1.09 10.57
C GLY A 42 2.50 -0.93 9.09
N GLY A 43 1.92 -1.97 8.48
CA GLY A 43 0.78 -1.75 7.62
C GLY A 43 -0.29 -1.16 8.52
N THR A 44 -0.40 0.16 8.54
CA THR A 44 -1.60 0.80 9.06
C THR A 44 -2.78 0.07 8.44
N HIS A 45 -3.50 -0.70 9.24
CA HIS A 45 -4.87 -1.14 8.96
C HIS A 45 -5.79 0.10 8.95
N ALA A 46 -5.43 1.12 8.16
CA ALA A 46 -6.21 2.31 7.84
C ALA A 46 -7.09 2.06 6.62
N GLU A 47 -7.47 0.80 6.38
CA GLU A 47 -8.53 0.39 5.46
C GLU A 47 -9.56 -0.51 6.16
N ALA A 48 -9.62 -0.48 7.51
CA ALA A 48 -10.72 -1.08 8.27
C ALA A 48 -11.84 -0.07 8.56
N MET A 49 -12.14 0.84 7.62
CA MET A 49 -13.53 1.23 7.40
C MET A 49 -14.05 0.23 6.38
N ALA A 50 -14.71 -0.81 6.88
CA ALA A 50 -15.46 -1.75 6.07
C ALA A 50 -16.54 -0.96 5.30
N HIS A 51 -16.17 -0.42 4.15
CA HIS A 51 -17.13 -0.07 3.12
C HIS A 51 -17.73 -1.39 2.66
N ASP A 52 -19.05 -1.47 2.78
CA ASP A 52 -19.83 -2.62 2.39
C ASP A 52 -19.39 -3.13 1.01
N HIS A 53 -18.78 -4.32 0.99
CA HIS A 53 -18.38 -5.03 -0.23
C HIS A 53 -19.59 -5.37 -1.13
N SER A 54 -20.82 -5.04 -0.72
CA SER A 54 -22.01 -5.12 -1.57
C SER A 54 -22.11 -4.02 -2.62
N THR A 55 -21.39 -2.90 -2.47
CA THR A 55 -21.49 -1.78 -3.40
C THR A 55 -20.59 -1.99 -4.61
N THR A 56 -21.22 -2.29 -5.75
CA THR A 56 -20.57 -2.44 -7.05
C THR A 56 -20.95 -1.26 -7.94
N VAL A 57 -19.98 -0.76 -8.70
CA VAL A 57 -20.25 0.15 -9.81
C VAL A 57 -20.27 -0.71 -11.07
N ASN A 58 -21.46 -0.89 -11.65
CA ASN A 58 -21.63 -1.69 -12.84
C ASN A 58 -21.81 -0.81 -14.07
N LEU A 59 -20.90 -0.97 -15.02
CA LEU A 59 -20.92 -0.28 -16.31
C LEU A 59 -21.45 -1.23 -17.40
N PRO A 60 -22.11 -0.68 -18.44
CA PRO A 60 -22.57 -1.49 -19.57
C PRO A 60 -21.38 -2.02 -20.38
N ALA A 61 -21.52 -3.22 -20.94
CA ALA A 61 -20.58 -3.69 -21.96
C ALA A 61 -20.68 -2.86 -23.24
N GLY A 62 -19.55 -2.70 -23.93
CA GLY A 62 -19.45 -1.94 -25.16
C GLY A 62 -18.00 -1.64 -25.53
N ALA A 63 -17.79 -0.90 -26.61
CA ALA A 63 -16.45 -0.49 -27.05
C ALA A 63 -15.73 0.39 -26.02
N ASP A 64 -16.50 1.15 -25.22
CA ASP A 64 -16.00 2.06 -24.20
C ASP A 64 -15.98 1.42 -22.79
N ALA A 65 -16.28 0.12 -22.68
CA ALA A 65 -16.25 -0.56 -21.38
C ALA A 65 -14.80 -0.67 -20.87
N PRO A 66 -14.57 -0.44 -19.57
CA PRO A 66 -13.23 -0.57 -19.02
C PRO A 66 -12.77 -2.02 -19.00
N SER A 67 -11.49 -2.22 -19.27
CA SER A 67 -10.80 -3.50 -19.14
C SER A 67 -9.40 -3.29 -18.57
N VAL A 68 -8.77 -4.36 -18.12
CA VAL A 68 -7.38 -4.31 -17.65
C VAL A 68 -6.62 -5.53 -18.15
N ALA A 69 -5.40 -5.30 -18.62
CA ALA A 69 -4.40 -6.33 -18.82
C ALA A 69 -3.22 -6.07 -17.88
N ILE A 70 -2.49 -7.12 -17.52
CA ILE A 70 -1.28 -7.00 -16.71
C ILE A 70 -0.12 -7.80 -17.30
N ALA A 71 1.09 -7.35 -17.00
CA ALA A 71 2.32 -8.10 -17.25
C ALA A 71 3.20 -8.04 -16.02
N LEU A 72 3.73 -9.18 -15.62
CA LEU A 72 4.66 -9.30 -14.50
C LEU A 72 6.02 -9.74 -15.05
N THR A 73 7.06 -8.97 -14.75
CA THR A 73 8.41 -9.21 -15.26
C THR A 73 9.40 -9.19 -14.11
N GLN A 74 10.37 -10.11 -14.11
CA GLN A 74 11.41 -10.09 -13.11
C GLN A 74 12.30 -8.85 -13.32
N ASP A 75 12.58 -8.12 -12.24
CA ASP A 75 13.50 -6.99 -12.30
C ASP A 75 14.95 -7.51 -12.36
N PRO A 76 15.79 -7.00 -13.29
CA PRO A 76 17.18 -7.44 -13.41
C PRO A 76 18.05 -7.24 -12.16
N MET A 77 17.70 -6.29 -11.29
CA MET A 77 18.40 -6.03 -10.04
C MET A 77 17.86 -6.91 -8.90
N ALA A 78 16.58 -6.76 -8.58
CA ALA A 78 15.91 -7.53 -7.52
C ALA A 78 14.39 -7.33 -7.61
N GLY A 79 13.60 -8.36 -7.31
CA GLY A 79 12.13 -8.27 -7.26
C GLY A 79 11.47 -8.38 -8.64
N TRP A 80 10.29 -7.77 -8.75
CA TRP A 80 9.41 -7.86 -9.93
C TRP A 80 8.81 -6.50 -10.26
N ASN A 81 8.60 -6.25 -11.55
CA ASN A 81 7.87 -5.10 -12.05
C ASN A 81 6.52 -5.56 -12.61
N LEU A 82 5.44 -5.07 -12.00
CA LEU A 82 4.08 -5.25 -12.47
C LEU A 82 3.67 -4.04 -13.31
N HIS A 83 3.30 -4.29 -14.56
CA HIS A 83 2.70 -3.33 -15.47
C HIS A 83 1.19 -3.55 -15.55
N VAL A 84 0.43 -2.54 -15.17
CA VAL A 84 -1.03 -2.48 -15.27
C VAL A 84 -1.42 -1.61 -16.46
N MET A 85 -2.16 -2.21 -17.39
CA MET A 85 -2.55 -1.62 -18.67
C MET A 85 -4.08 -1.54 -18.76
N PRO A 86 -4.72 -0.55 -18.09
CA PRO A 86 -6.14 -0.32 -18.23
C PRO A 86 -6.49 0.19 -19.64
N GLN A 87 -7.68 -0.14 -20.13
CA GLN A 87 -8.32 0.49 -21.29
C GLN A 87 -9.64 1.10 -20.87
N ASN A 88 -10.01 2.23 -21.47
CA ASN A 88 -11.21 3.02 -21.13
C ASN A 88 -11.33 3.31 -19.62
N PHE A 89 -10.19 3.46 -18.96
CA PHE A 89 -10.10 3.75 -17.55
C PHE A 89 -8.91 4.67 -17.26
N ARG A 90 -9.11 5.64 -16.39
CA ARG A 90 -8.14 6.64 -15.96
C ARG A 90 -7.89 6.50 -14.47
N PHE A 91 -6.62 6.39 -14.07
CA PHE A 91 -6.25 6.58 -12.68
C PHE A 91 -6.57 8.02 -12.25
N ALA A 92 -7.33 8.18 -11.18
CA ALA A 92 -7.78 9.48 -10.67
C ALA A 92 -7.47 9.61 -9.16
N PRO A 93 -6.18 9.64 -8.76
CA PRO A 93 -5.81 9.78 -7.34
C PRO A 93 -6.41 11.03 -6.68
N GLU A 94 -6.63 12.10 -7.44
CA GLU A 94 -7.27 13.34 -7.00
C GLU A 94 -8.72 13.14 -6.56
N ASN A 95 -9.38 12.09 -7.05
CA ASN A 95 -10.78 11.77 -6.77
C ASN A 95 -10.94 10.57 -5.81
N ALA A 96 -9.85 10.02 -5.26
CA ALA A 96 -9.92 8.88 -4.35
C ALA A 96 -10.76 9.19 -3.10
N SER A 97 -11.62 8.24 -2.70
CA SER A 97 -12.57 8.39 -1.59
C SER A 97 -13.62 9.48 -1.82
N THR A 98 -13.93 9.81 -3.08
CA THR A 98 -14.99 10.77 -3.44
C THR A 98 -16.08 10.09 -4.28
N ALA A 99 -16.96 10.87 -4.90
CA ALA A 99 -18.02 10.35 -5.75
C ALA A 99 -17.45 9.68 -7.02
N ASP A 100 -18.15 8.66 -7.49
CA ASP A 100 -17.76 7.92 -8.68
C ASP A 100 -17.92 8.73 -9.96
N VAL A 101 -16.91 8.60 -10.81
CA VAL A 101 -16.91 9.08 -12.19
C VAL A 101 -16.67 7.87 -13.07
N GLU A 102 -17.48 7.70 -14.11
CA GLU A 102 -17.38 6.53 -15.00
C GLU A 102 -15.97 6.45 -15.62
N GLY A 103 -15.38 5.25 -15.55
CA GLY A 103 -14.03 5.02 -16.07
C GLY A 103 -12.92 5.67 -15.24
N GLU A 104 -13.18 6.16 -14.02
CA GLU A 104 -12.14 6.68 -13.13
C GLU A 104 -11.99 5.84 -11.85
N GLY A 105 -10.78 5.84 -11.29
CA GLY A 105 -10.54 5.27 -9.97
C GLY A 105 -9.09 4.85 -9.74
N HIS A 106 -8.93 3.68 -9.13
CA HIS A 106 -7.63 3.09 -8.79
C HIS A 106 -7.62 1.58 -8.96
N ALA A 107 -6.41 0.99 -8.93
CA ALA A 107 -6.23 -0.46 -8.96
C ALA A 107 -5.94 -0.99 -7.55
N HIS A 108 -6.41 -2.20 -7.26
CA HIS A 108 -5.93 -3.00 -6.14
C HIS A 108 -5.08 -4.14 -6.67
N VAL A 109 -3.91 -4.34 -6.08
CA VAL A 109 -2.96 -5.39 -6.40
C VAL A 109 -3.00 -6.44 -5.30
N TYR A 110 -3.07 -7.72 -5.68
CA TYR A 110 -3.13 -8.85 -4.77
C TYR A 110 -2.05 -9.88 -5.12
N ILE A 111 -1.52 -10.55 -4.09
CA ILE A 111 -0.62 -11.70 -4.18
C ILE A 111 -1.30 -12.88 -3.50
N ASN A 112 -1.58 -13.96 -4.23
CA ASN A 112 -2.30 -15.14 -3.73
C ASN A 112 -3.63 -14.79 -3.02
N GLY A 113 -4.33 -13.77 -3.53
CA GLY A 113 -5.59 -13.28 -2.96
C GLY A 113 -5.44 -12.32 -1.77
N GLU A 114 -4.24 -12.13 -1.22
CA GLU A 114 -3.97 -11.13 -0.19
C GLU A 114 -3.68 -9.77 -0.81
N LYS A 115 -4.32 -8.71 -0.32
CA LYS A 115 -4.14 -7.35 -0.85
C LYS A 115 -2.72 -6.85 -0.52
N LEU A 116 -1.93 -6.59 -1.55
CA LEU A 116 -0.60 -6.00 -1.45
C LEU A 116 -0.67 -4.47 -1.38
N ALA A 117 -1.38 -3.86 -2.32
CA ALA A 117 -1.35 -2.41 -2.49
C ALA A 117 -2.59 -1.85 -3.18
N ARG A 118 -2.83 -0.56 -2.94
CA ARG A 118 -3.60 0.30 -3.85
C ARG A 118 -2.63 1.04 -4.78
N LEU A 119 -2.96 1.10 -6.06
CA LEU A 119 -2.13 1.64 -7.11
C LEU A 119 -2.88 2.73 -7.91
N TYR A 120 -2.24 3.88 -8.09
CA TYR A 120 -2.76 5.03 -8.85
C TYR A 120 -2.02 5.28 -10.17
N GLY A 121 -1.36 4.26 -10.70
CA GLY A 121 -0.55 4.37 -11.90
C GLY A 121 -0.31 3.03 -12.57
N ASN A 122 0.43 3.04 -13.66
CA ASN A 122 0.62 1.85 -14.48
C ASN A 122 1.68 0.89 -13.94
N TRP A 123 2.60 1.34 -13.08
CA TRP A 123 3.74 0.52 -12.68
C TRP A 123 3.86 0.45 -11.16
N ILE A 124 4.15 -0.74 -10.65
CA ILE A 124 4.58 -0.95 -9.27
C ILE A 124 5.72 -1.95 -9.23
N HIS A 125 6.70 -1.64 -8.39
CA HIS A 125 7.77 -2.55 -8.04
C HIS A 125 7.35 -3.40 -6.85
N ILE A 126 7.51 -4.72 -6.96
CA ILE A 126 7.20 -5.71 -5.94
C ILE A 126 8.54 -6.30 -5.48
N PRO A 127 9.02 -5.97 -4.27
CA PRO A 127 10.36 -6.34 -3.82
C PRO A 127 10.63 -7.85 -3.82
N ASP A 128 9.61 -8.64 -3.48
CA ASP A 128 9.67 -10.08 -3.38
C ASP A 128 8.31 -10.73 -3.61
N LEU A 129 8.34 -12.01 -4.00
CA LEU A 129 7.18 -12.88 -4.08
C LEU A 129 7.48 -14.16 -3.29
N PRO A 130 6.47 -14.81 -2.68
CA PRO A 130 6.68 -16.08 -1.98
C PRO A 130 7.21 -17.16 -2.93
N LYS A 131 7.97 -18.11 -2.41
CA LYS A 131 8.44 -19.27 -3.20
C LYS A 131 7.29 -20.17 -3.63
N GLY A 132 7.42 -20.80 -4.78
CA GLY A 132 6.44 -21.70 -5.38
C GLY A 132 5.54 -21.00 -6.41
N GLU A 133 4.34 -21.54 -6.59
CA GLU A 133 3.35 -20.96 -7.49
C GLU A 133 2.73 -19.70 -6.86
N VAL A 134 2.82 -18.58 -7.57
CA VAL A 134 2.31 -17.28 -7.12
C VAL A 134 1.38 -16.70 -8.15
N GLU A 135 0.15 -16.39 -7.74
CA GLU A 135 -0.78 -15.58 -8.51
C GLU A 135 -0.64 -14.11 -8.13
N VAL A 136 -0.41 -13.26 -9.13
CA VAL A 136 -0.51 -11.81 -9.00
C VAL A 136 -1.75 -11.36 -9.75
N SER A 137 -2.68 -10.71 -9.05
CA SER A 137 -3.92 -10.23 -9.63
C SER A 137 -4.15 -8.75 -9.37
N VAL A 138 -4.91 -8.13 -10.28
CA VAL A 138 -5.27 -6.72 -10.23
C VAL A 138 -6.76 -6.59 -10.48
N SER A 139 -7.45 -5.80 -9.65
CA SER A 139 -8.81 -5.34 -9.92
C SER A 139 -8.84 -3.83 -10.09
N LEU A 140 -9.72 -3.32 -10.96
CA LEU A 140 -10.04 -1.90 -11.02
C LEU A 140 -11.20 -1.60 -10.06
N ASN A 141 -11.09 -0.48 -9.38
CA ASN A 141 -12.02 0.01 -8.37
C ASN A 141 -12.37 1.46 -8.69
N ALA A 142 -13.62 1.85 -8.42
CA ALA A 142 -14.09 3.21 -8.63
C ALA A 142 -13.52 4.17 -7.57
N ASN A 143 -13.78 5.47 -7.72
CA ASN A 143 -13.33 6.51 -6.78
C ASN A 143 -13.81 6.25 -5.34
N SER A 144 -15.01 5.70 -5.19
CA SER A 144 -15.63 5.31 -3.92
C SER A 144 -15.08 4.01 -3.32
N HIS A 145 -14.07 3.39 -3.95
CA HIS A 145 -13.49 2.07 -3.62
C HIS A 145 -14.38 0.88 -3.98
N SER A 146 -15.62 1.12 -4.45
CA SER A 146 -16.50 0.07 -4.96
C SER A 146 -15.85 -0.70 -6.10
N ALA A 147 -16.11 -2.01 -6.16
CA ALA A 147 -15.60 -2.85 -7.23
C ALA A 147 -16.19 -2.40 -8.58
N LEU A 148 -15.34 -2.21 -9.58
CA LEU A 148 -15.77 -1.88 -10.92
C LEU A 148 -16.12 -3.17 -11.66
N THR A 149 -17.30 -3.19 -12.28
CA THR A 149 -17.80 -4.35 -13.03
C THR A 149 -18.31 -3.92 -14.39
N VAL A 150 -18.22 -4.83 -15.36
CA VAL A 150 -18.85 -4.72 -16.68
C VAL A 150 -19.80 -5.90 -16.84
N ASN A 151 -21.09 -5.63 -17.03
CA ASN A 151 -22.14 -6.66 -17.01
C ASN A 151 -22.07 -7.59 -15.77
N ASN A 152 -21.81 -7.00 -14.60
CA ASN A 152 -21.63 -7.66 -13.31
C ASN A 152 -20.41 -8.60 -13.23
N VAL A 153 -19.49 -8.53 -14.19
CA VAL A 153 -18.19 -9.23 -14.14
C VAL A 153 -17.13 -8.24 -13.66
N PRO A 154 -16.33 -8.56 -12.62
CA PRO A 154 -15.24 -7.70 -12.17
C PRO A 154 -14.27 -7.36 -13.29
N VAL A 155 -13.84 -6.10 -13.34
CA VAL A 155 -12.76 -5.68 -14.23
C VAL A 155 -11.43 -6.02 -13.55
N SER A 156 -10.91 -7.21 -13.83
CA SER A 156 -9.68 -7.73 -13.24
C SER A 156 -8.84 -8.53 -14.23
N ALA A 157 -7.56 -8.73 -13.88
CA ALA A 157 -6.63 -9.60 -14.59
C ALA A 157 -5.69 -10.30 -13.59
N ALA A 158 -5.21 -11.48 -13.95
CA ALA A 158 -4.29 -12.27 -13.13
C ALA A 158 -3.22 -12.94 -13.99
N VAL A 159 -2.03 -13.12 -13.41
CA VAL A 159 -0.93 -13.91 -13.98
C VAL A 159 -0.34 -14.80 -12.90
N THR A 160 0.07 -16.01 -13.29
CA THR A 160 0.72 -16.97 -12.39
C THR A 160 2.18 -17.13 -12.79
N VAL A 161 3.08 -17.10 -11.81
CA VAL A 161 4.52 -17.33 -12.00
C VAL A 161 5.01 -18.39 -11.01
N GLN A 162 6.10 -19.07 -11.36
CA GLN A 162 6.83 -19.95 -10.44
C GLN A 162 8.06 -19.20 -9.92
N VAL A 163 8.22 -19.16 -8.60
CA VAL A 163 9.31 -18.46 -7.91
C VAL A 163 10.18 -19.48 -7.16
N ASP A 164 11.48 -19.50 -7.46
CA ASP A 164 12.41 -20.51 -6.93
C ASP A 164 12.94 -20.22 -5.51
#